data_AF-R9PLF9-F1
#
_entry.id   AF-R9PLF9-F1
#
_cell.length_a   1.000
_cell.length_b   1.000
_cell.length_c   1.000
_cell.angle_alpha   90.00
_cell.angle_beta   90.00
_cell.angle_gamma   90.00
#
_symmetry.space_group_name_H-M   'P 1'
#
loop_
_entity.id
_entity.type
_entity.pdbx_description
1 polymer ?
#
loop_
_entity_poly.entity_id
_entity_poly.type
_entity_poly.pdbx_seq_one_letter_code
_entity_poly.pdbx_strand_id
1 'polypeptide(L)'
;MELLPSKQMLTIALLSLSVIACGGGGSASSQSDQVEEPIPEFPEIFGEQKSKKASGFIYPTNSISMYDSSVCRNYDAYYETENVLVFGNSGTSTELFERFATWTEFGLQELKRQMGVDLIAFQQRYPFSLETYLVATDYLYERLNEGGGETLFMQVTGDELPTSYQDLTTGTSKRHYLYQQIRHLNPEQINNLIALVQAHYLPSELSTSFGQTLPGKSLVCLNTAFNNSNLWATGNLVGYTARTNDSRPSSAYIVTHELMHTLQHQYLTYLSQVDRWFLEGSAEYAMGHIASPSNHNQRYPLDDKWESTLGAVAYGHYNIAVSYLEATSPGFIINVLKHIADNGVYHIVDYAEYPEYQYDRINQPNPDFRNAFNAYAKRPDGSALTYQDFESEYHQLIDQWIAQTPSSLMRKSTQKLEQKDWFELQR
;
A
#
# COMPACT_ATOMS: atom_id res chain seq x y z
N MET A 1 -30.96 -43.42 1.88
CA MET A 1 -29.97 -43.27 2.96
C MET A 1 -28.77 -42.61 2.32
N GLU A 2 -28.70 -41.29 2.51
CA GLU A 2 -27.69 -40.40 1.96
C GLU A 2 -26.33 -40.68 2.60
N LEU A 3 -25.27 -40.57 1.81
CA LEU A 3 -23.92 -40.31 2.30
C LEU A 3 -23.33 -39.20 1.44
N LEU A 4 -23.44 -37.97 1.94
CA LEU A 4 -22.67 -36.82 1.48
C LEU A 4 -21.19 -37.01 1.83
N PRO A 5 -20.23 -36.70 0.95
CA PRO A 5 -18.84 -36.61 1.35
C PRO A 5 -18.59 -35.27 2.05
N SER A 6 -17.92 -35.37 3.21
CA SER A 6 -17.46 -34.27 4.04
C SER A 6 -16.44 -33.40 3.29
N LYS A 7 -16.79 -32.15 2.98
CA LYS A 7 -15.78 -31.11 2.77
C LYS A 7 -15.28 -30.69 4.16
N GLN A 8 -14.03 -31.05 4.47
CA GLN A 8 -13.33 -30.56 5.65
C GLN A 8 -13.14 -29.06 5.47
N MET A 9 -13.93 -28.26 6.21
CA MET A 9 -13.65 -26.85 6.42
C MET A 9 -12.38 -26.75 7.26
N LEU A 10 -11.26 -26.45 6.60
CA LEU A 10 -10.06 -25.97 7.27
C LEU A 10 -10.35 -24.52 7.68
N THR A 11 -10.69 -24.31 8.95
CA THR A 11 -10.77 -22.98 9.54
C THR A 11 -9.35 -22.43 9.60
N ILE A 12 -8.96 -21.63 8.59
CA ILE A 12 -7.66 -20.95 8.57
C ILE A 12 -7.72 -19.83 9.60
N ALA A 13 -7.04 -20.03 10.73
CA ALA A 13 -6.74 -18.95 11.66
C ALA A 13 -5.73 -18.02 10.98
N LEU A 14 -6.23 -16.92 10.40
CA LEU A 14 -5.44 -15.80 9.89
C LEU A 14 -4.58 -15.22 11.04
N LEU A 15 -3.32 -15.65 11.13
CA LEU A 15 -2.30 -14.88 11.81
C LEU A 15 -2.06 -13.61 10.99
N SER A 16 -2.69 -12.53 11.41
CA SER A 16 -2.44 -11.18 10.91
C SER A 16 -1.06 -10.73 11.36
N LEU A 17 -0.06 -10.94 10.49
CA LEU A 17 1.28 -10.41 10.67
C LEU A 17 1.23 -8.90 10.79
N SER A 18 1.71 -8.44 11.93
CA SER A 18 1.59 -7.08 12.44
C SER A 18 2.71 -6.22 11.84
N VAL A 19 2.36 -5.26 10.99
CA VAL A 19 3.31 -4.22 10.56
C VAL A 19 3.56 -3.31 11.75
N ILE A 20 4.82 -3.14 12.11
CA ILE A 20 5.28 -2.39 13.27
C ILE A 20 5.20 -0.91 12.92
N ALA A 21 4.38 -0.19 13.67
CA ALA A 21 4.13 1.23 13.48
C ALA A 21 5.36 2.11 13.71
N CYS A 22 5.40 3.23 12.99
CA CYS A 22 6.50 4.17 12.99
C CYS A 22 6.56 4.97 14.29
N GLY A 23 7.66 4.76 15.02
CA GLY A 23 7.94 5.35 16.32
C GLY A 23 8.99 6.45 16.22
N GLY A 24 8.54 7.69 16.03
CA GLY A 24 9.37 8.87 16.18
C GLY A 24 9.51 9.25 17.66
N GLY A 25 10.60 8.84 18.31
CA GLY A 25 10.91 9.27 19.68
C GLY A 25 12.17 8.63 20.28
N GLY A 26 13.34 9.15 19.92
CA GLY A 26 14.62 8.71 20.50
C GLY A 26 14.90 9.32 21.88
N SER A 27 15.46 8.52 22.77
CA SER A 27 16.29 8.99 23.89
C SER A 27 17.41 7.98 24.15
N ALA A 28 18.46 8.06 23.34
CA ALA A 28 19.78 7.53 23.68
C ALA A 28 20.85 8.31 22.92
N SER A 29 21.74 8.93 23.69
CA SER A 29 22.80 9.84 23.28
C SER A 29 23.83 9.20 22.34
N SER A 30 23.89 9.67 21.10
CA SER A 30 25.12 9.77 20.33
C SER A 30 24.98 10.96 19.38
N GLN A 31 26.00 11.81 19.31
CA GLN A 31 26.04 12.97 18.41
C GLN A 31 25.97 12.47 16.97
N SER A 32 24.78 12.49 16.38
CA SER A 32 24.60 12.53 14.93
C SER A 32 24.04 13.90 14.59
N ASP A 33 24.57 14.52 13.55
CA ASP A 33 24.04 15.74 12.95
C ASP A 33 22.63 15.45 12.42
N GLN A 34 21.64 15.45 13.31
CA GLN A 34 20.23 15.42 12.96
C GLN A 34 19.92 16.78 12.35
N VAL A 35 19.92 16.83 11.01
CA VAL A 35 19.40 17.98 10.28
C VAL A 35 17.96 18.17 10.74
N GLU A 36 17.68 19.29 11.40
CA GLU A 36 16.34 19.63 11.87
C GLU A 36 15.41 19.67 10.64
N GLU A 37 14.32 18.90 10.68
CA GLU A 37 13.38 18.82 9.55
C GLU A 37 12.80 20.22 9.27
N PRO A 38 12.81 20.68 8.01
CA PRO A 38 12.23 21.96 7.68
C PRO A 38 10.74 21.94 8.02
N ILE A 39 10.22 23.07 8.52
CA ILE A 39 8.79 23.22 8.74
C ILE A 39 8.09 23.18 7.37
N PRO A 40 7.13 22.27 7.14
CA PRO A 40 6.42 22.19 5.88
C PRO A 40 5.67 23.49 5.55
N GLU A 41 5.61 23.84 4.28
CA GLU A 41 4.69 24.86 3.79
C GLU A 41 3.32 24.20 3.59
N PHE A 42 2.37 24.51 4.47
CA PHE A 42 1.06 23.87 4.44
C PHE A 42 0.12 24.53 3.42
N PRO A 43 -0.70 23.73 2.72
CA PRO A 43 -1.76 24.27 1.89
C PRO A 43 -2.82 24.96 2.75
N GLU A 44 -3.47 25.98 2.18
CA GLU A 44 -4.70 26.51 2.75
C GLU A 44 -5.81 25.45 2.57
N ILE A 45 -6.49 25.10 3.65
CA ILE A 45 -7.56 24.11 3.64
C ILE A 45 -8.88 24.75 4.06
N PHE A 46 -9.97 24.31 3.44
CA PHE A 46 -11.32 24.68 3.81
C PHE A 46 -12.10 23.42 4.13
N GLY A 47 -12.67 23.36 5.32
CA GLY A 47 -13.47 22.23 5.73
C GLY A 47 -14.55 22.57 6.73
N GLU A 48 -15.40 21.60 6.99
CA GLU A 48 -16.56 21.72 7.87
C GLU A 48 -16.62 20.54 8.84
N GLN A 49 -16.93 20.82 10.11
CA GLN A 49 -17.20 19.78 11.08
C GLN A 49 -18.66 19.31 10.96
N LYS A 50 -18.84 18.00 10.81
CA LYS A 50 -20.12 17.35 10.57
C LYS A 50 -20.35 16.21 11.57
N SER A 51 -21.63 15.90 11.83
CA SER A 51 -21.97 14.70 12.60
C SER A 51 -21.88 13.44 11.73
N LYS A 52 -21.32 12.35 12.26
CA LYS A 52 -21.20 11.08 11.52
C LYS A 52 -22.55 10.56 11.07
N LYS A 53 -23.58 10.67 11.92
CA LYS A 53 -24.96 10.24 11.63
C LYS A 53 -25.55 10.93 10.40
N ALA A 54 -25.15 12.17 10.09
CA ALA A 54 -25.64 12.90 8.93
C ALA A 54 -25.01 12.45 7.60
N SER A 55 -23.88 11.74 7.63
CA SER A 55 -23.11 11.39 6.42
C SER A 55 -23.59 10.11 5.71
N GLY A 56 -24.26 9.20 6.42
CA GLY A 56 -24.52 7.84 5.92
C GLY A 56 -23.27 6.99 5.69
N PHE A 57 -22.07 7.49 6.07
CA PHE A 57 -20.80 6.83 5.83
C PHE A 57 -20.61 5.59 6.70
N ILE A 58 -20.34 4.45 6.07
CA ILE A 58 -20.02 3.19 6.75
C ILE A 58 -18.51 2.98 6.68
N TYR A 59 -17.85 3.13 7.83
CA TYR A 59 -16.41 2.92 7.95
C TYR A 59 -16.05 1.44 7.68
N PRO A 60 -14.97 1.14 6.93
CA PRO A 60 -14.48 -0.23 6.74
C PRO A 60 -14.27 -1.06 7.99
N THR A 61 -14.64 -2.34 7.93
CA THR A 61 -14.72 -3.19 9.13
C THR A 61 -13.67 -4.31 9.19
N ASN A 62 -12.94 -4.58 8.11
CA ASN A 62 -11.97 -5.67 8.09
C ASN A 62 -10.63 -5.28 8.76
N SER A 63 -9.86 -6.29 9.16
CA SER A 63 -8.54 -6.14 9.78
C SER A 63 -7.43 -5.78 8.79
N ILE A 64 -7.57 -6.13 7.50
CA ILE A 64 -6.60 -5.77 6.44
C ILE A 64 -6.69 -4.28 6.11
N SER A 65 -7.88 -3.68 6.16
CA SER A 65 -8.06 -2.23 6.01
C SER A 65 -7.70 -1.43 7.24
N MET A 66 -7.43 -2.08 8.39
CA MET A 66 -7.29 -1.37 9.66
C MET A 66 -6.52 -2.14 10.74
N TYR A 67 -5.46 -1.51 11.22
CA TYR A 67 -5.06 -1.64 12.62
C TYR A 67 -6.10 -0.91 13.49
N ASP A 68 -6.68 -1.60 14.48
CA ASP A 68 -7.62 -1.04 15.47
C ASP A 68 -8.89 -0.36 14.90
N SER A 69 -9.61 -1.08 14.01
CA SER A 69 -10.86 -0.62 13.39
C SER A 69 -11.97 -0.20 14.34
N SER A 70 -11.87 -0.60 15.59
CA SER A 70 -12.86 -0.28 16.63
C SER A 70 -12.94 1.22 16.91
N VAL A 71 -11.83 1.94 16.74
CA VAL A 71 -11.70 3.33 17.19
C VAL A 71 -12.51 4.28 16.34
N CYS A 72 -12.36 4.20 15.01
CA CYS A 72 -13.06 5.08 14.07
C CYS A 72 -14.57 4.82 13.97
N ARG A 73 -14.97 3.58 14.27
CA ARG A 73 -16.38 3.17 14.24
C ARG A 73 -17.21 3.90 15.29
N ASN A 74 -16.64 4.18 16.45
CA ASN A 74 -17.36 4.72 17.60
C ASN A 74 -17.41 6.25 17.65
N TYR A 75 -16.70 6.94 16.76
CA TYR A 75 -16.76 8.39 16.67
C TYR A 75 -18.11 8.90 16.18
N ASP A 76 -18.52 10.06 16.70
CA ASP A 76 -19.79 10.72 16.42
C ASP A 76 -19.64 11.98 15.55
N ALA A 77 -18.41 12.44 15.29
CA ALA A 77 -18.09 13.59 14.47
C ALA A 77 -16.96 13.32 13.47
N TYR A 78 -16.91 14.14 12.42
CA TYR A 78 -15.76 14.23 11.52
C TYR A 78 -15.59 15.65 10.97
N TYR A 79 -14.39 15.97 10.54
CA TYR A 79 -14.07 17.18 9.78
C TYR A 79 -13.77 16.81 8.33
N GLU A 80 -14.38 17.53 7.40
CA GLU A 80 -14.30 17.22 5.97
C GLU A 80 -13.72 18.38 5.18
N THR A 81 -12.64 18.12 4.44
CA THR A 81 -12.08 19.00 3.40
C THR A 81 -12.44 18.48 2.02
N GLU A 82 -11.81 19.00 0.96
CA GLU A 82 -11.94 18.46 -0.40
C GLU A 82 -11.52 16.98 -0.47
N ASN A 83 -10.36 16.59 0.09
CA ASN A 83 -9.80 15.24 -0.11
C ASN A 83 -9.76 14.38 1.16
N VAL A 84 -10.13 14.93 2.34
CA VAL A 84 -9.87 14.27 3.63
C VAL A 84 -11.12 14.25 4.52
N LEU A 85 -11.27 13.15 5.25
CA LEU A 85 -12.23 12.98 6.34
C LEU A 85 -11.50 12.62 7.63
N VAL A 86 -11.50 13.52 8.61
CA VAL A 86 -10.86 13.30 9.92
C VAL A 86 -11.91 12.96 10.95
N PHE A 87 -11.91 11.74 11.50
CA PHE A 87 -12.88 11.26 12.48
C PHE A 87 -12.38 11.38 13.92
N GLY A 88 -13.28 11.79 14.81
CA GLY A 88 -13.02 11.96 16.24
C GLY A 88 -14.33 12.08 17.03
N ASN A 89 -14.22 12.14 18.36
CA ASN A 89 -15.41 12.39 19.20
C ASN A 89 -15.83 13.86 19.10
N SER A 90 -17.08 14.16 19.43
CA SER A 90 -17.63 15.52 19.49
C SER A 90 -16.91 16.41 20.50
N GLY A 91 -16.20 15.83 21.47
CA GLY A 91 -15.31 16.54 22.40
C GLY A 91 -13.91 16.84 21.84
N THR A 92 -13.56 16.35 20.65
CA THR A 92 -12.30 16.70 19.99
C THR A 92 -12.31 18.16 19.55
N SER A 93 -11.22 18.90 19.81
CA SER A 93 -11.12 20.30 19.41
C SER A 93 -11.07 20.47 17.88
N THR A 94 -11.69 21.54 17.39
CA THR A 94 -11.65 21.91 15.96
C THR A 94 -10.22 22.08 15.46
N GLU A 95 -9.33 22.68 16.26
CA GLU A 95 -7.91 22.82 15.93
C GLU A 95 -7.23 21.47 15.64
N LEU A 96 -7.57 20.42 16.40
CA LEU A 96 -6.99 19.10 16.17
C LEU A 96 -7.49 18.48 14.87
N PHE A 97 -8.79 18.63 14.58
CA PHE A 97 -9.37 18.19 13.31
C PHE A 97 -8.70 18.89 12.12
N GLU A 98 -8.61 20.22 12.17
CA GLU A 98 -7.99 21.05 11.14
C GLU A 98 -6.51 20.69 10.96
N ARG A 99 -5.76 20.49 12.05
CA ARG A 99 -4.35 20.12 11.98
C ARG A 99 -4.13 18.82 11.21
N PHE A 100 -4.87 17.77 11.54
CA PHE A 100 -4.75 16.48 10.85
C PHE A 100 -5.25 16.54 9.41
N ALA A 101 -6.29 17.35 9.13
CA ALA A 101 -6.72 17.59 7.76
C ALA A 101 -5.61 18.27 6.94
N THR A 102 -5.00 19.33 7.48
CA THR A 102 -3.88 20.06 6.84
C THR A 102 -2.69 19.15 6.58
N TRP A 103 -2.28 18.35 7.57
CA TRP A 103 -1.17 17.40 7.40
C TRP A 103 -1.46 16.34 6.35
N THR A 104 -2.71 15.90 6.24
CA THR A 104 -3.11 14.89 5.24
C THR A 104 -3.17 15.49 3.85
N GLU A 105 -3.73 16.69 3.67
CA GLU A 105 -3.73 17.40 2.38
C GLU A 105 -2.29 17.68 1.91
N PHE A 106 -1.40 18.10 2.81
CA PHE A 106 0.03 18.20 2.53
C PHE A 106 0.61 16.85 2.08
N GLY A 107 0.36 15.77 2.83
CA GLY A 107 0.91 14.46 2.51
C GLY A 107 0.39 13.88 1.19
N LEU A 108 -0.86 14.15 0.82
CA LEU A 108 -1.41 13.79 -0.49
C LEU A 108 -0.68 14.53 -1.63
N GLN A 109 -0.40 15.83 -1.46
CA GLN A 109 0.37 16.60 -2.43
C GLN A 109 1.81 16.12 -2.55
N GLU A 110 2.46 15.82 -1.42
CA GLU A 110 3.83 15.34 -1.39
C GLU A 110 3.94 13.94 -1.99
N LEU A 111 3.01 13.02 -1.68
CA LEU A 111 2.94 11.70 -2.29
C LEU A 111 2.79 11.80 -3.82
N LYS A 112 1.90 12.68 -4.30
CA LYS A 112 1.75 12.96 -5.73
C LYS A 112 3.04 13.50 -6.36
N ARG A 113 3.75 14.38 -5.66
CA ARG A 113 5.00 14.98 -6.13
C ARG A 113 6.13 13.96 -6.20
N GLN A 114 6.28 13.12 -5.19
CA GLN A 114 7.41 12.19 -5.05
C GLN A 114 7.19 10.89 -5.82
N MET A 115 5.95 10.38 -5.82
CA MET A 115 5.61 9.09 -6.39
C MET A 115 4.94 9.20 -7.77
N GLY A 116 4.54 10.40 -8.19
CA GLY A 116 3.76 10.60 -9.41
C GLY A 116 2.35 10.02 -9.34
N VAL A 117 1.85 9.71 -8.14
CA VAL A 117 0.54 9.08 -7.93
C VAL A 117 -0.39 9.98 -7.15
N ASP A 118 -1.52 10.31 -7.78
CA ASP A 118 -2.64 10.93 -7.11
C ASP A 118 -3.46 9.84 -6.40
N LEU A 119 -3.25 9.67 -5.08
CA LEU A 119 -3.88 8.61 -4.30
C LEU A 119 -5.41 8.66 -4.36
N ILE A 120 -5.99 9.86 -4.37
CA ILE A 120 -7.45 10.04 -4.43
C ILE A 120 -7.98 9.60 -5.78
N ALA A 121 -7.36 10.05 -6.87
CA ALA A 121 -7.74 9.60 -8.21
C ALA A 121 -7.54 8.08 -8.38
N PHE A 122 -6.50 7.52 -7.73
CA PHE A 122 -6.26 6.08 -7.73
C PHE A 122 -7.37 5.30 -7.02
N GLN A 123 -7.78 5.73 -5.83
CA GLN A 123 -8.90 5.13 -5.09
C GLN A 123 -10.24 5.28 -5.85
N GLN A 124 -10.45 6.39 -6.57
CA GLN A 124 -11.63 6.56 -7.42
C GLN A 124 -11.63 5.60 -8.61
N ARG A 125 -10.45 5.33 -9.20
CA ARG A 125 -10.30 4.36 -10.30
C ARG A 125 -10.50 2.93 -9.83
N TYR A 126 -10.05 2.61 -8.62
CA TYR A 126 -10.20 1.28 -8.01
C TYR A 126 -11.00 1.39 -6.71
N PRO A 127 -12.33 1.59 -6.80
CA PRO A 127 -13.15 1.96 -5.65
C PRO A 127 -13.48 0.79 -4.71
N PHE A 128 -12.77 -0.34 -4.80
CA PHE A 128 -12.97 -1.52 -3.96
C PHE A 128 -11.63 -2.03 -3.47
N SER A 129 -11.63 -2.76 -2.36
CA SER A 129 -10.42 -3.44 -1.89
C SER A 129 -9.89 -4.42 -2.94
N LEU A 130 -8.57 -4.63 -2.98
CA LEU A 130 -7.96 -5.64 -3.84
C LEU A 130 -8.57 -7.03 -3.62
N GLU A 131 -8.90 -7.37 -2.36
CA GLU A 131 -9.63 -8.58 -1.99
C GLU A 131 -10.96 -8.75 -2.75
N THR A 132 -11.73 -7.67 -2.92
CA THR A 132 -13.01 -7.73 -3.65
C THR A 132 -12.80 -8.19 -5.09
N TYR A 133 -11.78 -7.66 -5.77
CA TYR A 133 -11.45 -8.07 -7.13
C TYR A 133 -11.01 -9.54 -7.20
N LEU A 134 -10.34 -10.06 -6.17
CA LEU A 134 -9.87 -11.44 -6.14
C LEU A 134 -10.97 -12.45 -5.90
N VAL A 135 -11.80 -12.21 -4.87
CA VAL A 135 -12.96 -13.07 -4.60
C VAL A 135 -13.89 -13.08 -5.82
N ALA A 136 -14.08 -11.93 -6.48
CA ALA A 136 -14.84 -11.85 -7.71
C ALA A 136 -14.20 -12.61 -8.88
N THR A 137 -12.86 -12.62 -8.96
CA THR A 137 -12.10 -13.40 -9.95
C THR A 137 -12.28 -14.90 -9.73
N ASP A 138 -12.14 -15.38 -8.50
CA ASP A 138 -12.30 -16.79 -8.17
C ASP A 138 -13.72 -17.27 -8.43
N TYR A 139 -14.72 -16.47 -8.04
CA TYR A 139 -16.11 -16.75 -8.37
C TYR A 139 -16.31 -16.92 -9.89
N LEU A 140 -15.82 -15.98 -10.71
CA LEU A 140 -16.00 -16.06 -12.16
C LEU A 140 -15.25 -17.26 -12.76
N TYR A 141 -14.06 -17.56 -12.24
CA TYR A 141 -13.28 -18.73 -12.64
C TYR A 141 -14.01 -20.05 -12.32
N GLU A 142 -14.59 -20.19 -11.12
CA GLU A 142 -15.41 -21.34 -10.74
C GLU A 142 -16.61 -21.51 -11.68
N ARG A 143 -17.34 -20.42 -11.95
CA ARG A 143 -18.51 -20.43 -12.85
C ARG A 143 -18.13 -20.82 -14.29
N LEU A 144 -16.95 -20.40 -14.77
CA LEU A 144 -16.43 -20.82 -16.08
C LEU A 144 -16.16 -22.32 -16.15
N ASN A 145 -15.81 -22.98 -15.04
CA ASN A 145 -15.57 -24.41 -14.99
C ASN A 145 -16.85 -25.25 -14.75
N GLU A 146 -17.92 -24.66 -14.21
CA GLU A 146 -19.19 -25.34 -13.93
C GLU A 146 -20.22 -25.27 -15.08
N GLY A 147 -19.92 -24.54 -16.16
CA GLY A 147 -20.80 -24.34 -17.32
C GLY A 147 -21.68 -23.09 -17.19
N GLY A 148 -21.92 -22.40 -18.31
CA GLY A 148 -22.65 -21.11 -18.35
C GLY A 148 -21.82 -19.89 -17.94
N GLY A 149 -20.56 -20.08 -17.51
CA GLY A 149 -19.68 -18.98 -17.15
C GLY A 149 -19.30 -18.05 -18.30
N GLU A 150 -19.33 -18.50 -19.56
CA GLU A 150 -19.10 -17.62 -20.72
C GLU A 150 -20.24 -16.58 -20.86
N THR A 151 -21.48 -17.01 -20.66
CA THR A 151 -22.64 -16.10 -20.61
C THR A 151 -22.53 -15.13 -19.45
N LEU A 152 -22.10 -15.62 -18.27
CA LEU A 152 -21.89 -14.77 -17.09
C LEU A 152 -20.77 -13.74 -17.34
N PHE A 153 -19.65 -14.18 -17.91
CA PHE A 153 -18.54 -13.30 -18.28
C PHE A 153 -19.06 -12.17 -19.18
N MET A 154 -19.76 -12.50 -20.26
CA MET A 154 -20.35 -11.51 -21.17
C MET A 154 -21.35 -10.57 -20.48
N GLN A 155 -22.17 -11.08 -19.56
CA GLN A 155 -23.10 -10.24 -18.79
C GLN A 155 -22.39 -9.23 -17.90
N VAL A 156 -21.23 -9.61 -17.35
CA VAL A 156 -20.46 -8.77 -16.42
C VAL A 156 -19.55 -7.79 -17.17
N THR A 157 -18.80 -8.30 -18.15
CA THR A 157 -17.77 -7.52 -18.87
C THR A 157 -18.35 -6.78 -20.08
N GLY A 158 -19.44 -7.27 -20.66
CA GLY A 158 -19.96 -6.81 -21.95
C GLY A 158 -19.25 -7.42 -23.16
N ASP A 159 -18.21 -8.24 -22.94
CA ASP A 159 -17.35 -8.80 -23.97
C ASP A 159 -17.45 -10.33 -24.03
N GLU A 160 -17.24 -10.89 -25.22
CA GLU A 160 -17.06 -12.34 -25.37
C GLU A 160 -15.72 -12.77 -24.77
N LEU A 161 -15.70 -13.94 -24.12
CA LEU A 161 -14.47 -14.53 -23.63
C LEU A 161 -13.62 -14.95 -24.85
N PRO A 162 -12.40 -14.40 -25.03
CA PRO A 162 -11.64 -14.64 -26.25
C PRO A 162 -11.14 -16.08 -26.31
N THR A 163 -10.94 -16.59 -27.52
CA THR A 163 -10.41 -17.95 -27.75
C THR A 163 -9.05 -18.16 -27.08
N SER A 164 -8.23 -17.10 -26.98
CA SER A 164 -6.94 -17.13 -26.29
C SER A 164 -7.04 -17.49 -24.81
N TYR A 165 -8.21 -17.30 -24.17
CA TYR A 165 -8.42 -17.76 -22.80
C TYR A 165 -8.45 -19.29 -22.70
N GLN A 166 -9.00 -19.97 -23.71
CA GLN A 166 -9.05 -21.43 -23.75
C GLN A 166 -7.66 -22.03 -24.01
N ASP A 167 -6.77 -21.28 -24.65
CA ASP A 167 -5.37 -21.66 -24.88
C ASP A 167 -4.52 -21.60 -23.60
N LEU A 168 -5.02 -20.96 -22.52
CA LEU A 168 -4.34 -20.92 -21.23
C LEU A 168 -4.41 -22.30 -20.55
N THR A 169 -3.24 -22.89 -20.26
CA THR A 169 -3.14 -24.28 -19.81
C THR A 169 -3.20 -24.47 -18.30
N THR A 170 -3.03 -23.40 -17.52
CA THR A 170 -3.03 -23.46 -16.04
C THR A 170 -4.16 -22.63 -15.44
N GLY A 171 -4.70 -23.09 -14.31
CA GLY A 171 -5.71 -22.34 -13.55
C GLY A 171 -5.20 -20.95 -13.14
N THR A 172 -3.91 -20.84 -12.79
CA THR A 172 -3.24 -19.57 -12.49
C THR A 172 -3.30 -18.59 -13.64
N SER A 173 -2.93 -19.02 -14.85
CA SER A 173 -2.94 -18.13 -16.03
C SER A 173 -4.37 -17.68 -16.36
N LYS A 174 -5.35 -18.58 -16.21
CA LYS A 174 -6.77 -18.26 -16.40
C LYS A 174 -7.28 -17.23 -15.39
N ARG A 175 -7.02 -17.43 -14.09
CA ARG A 175 -7.41 -16.46 -13.05
C ARG A 175 -6.73 -15.11 -13.26
N HIS A 176 -5.44 -15.09 -13.62
CA HIS A 176 -4.72 -13.88 -13.96
C HIS A 176 -5.43 -13.12 -15.08
N TYR A 177 -5.78 -13.80 -16.18
CA TYR A 177 -6.50 -13.18 -17.28
C TYR A 177 -7.82 -12.56 -16.80
N LEU A 178 -8.64 -13.32 -16.06
CA LEU A 178 -9.94 -12.85 -15.58
C LEU A 178 -9.80 -11.63 -14.67
N TYR A 179 -8.81 -11.62 -13.79
CA TYR A 179 -8.57 -10.46 -12.93
C TYR A 179 -8.18 -9.22 -13.69
N GLN A 180 -7.33 -9.35 -14.72
CA GLN A 180 -7.03 -8.21 -15.58
C GLN A 180 -8.30 -7.66 -16.24
N GLN A 181 -9.26 -8.51 -16.59
CA GLN A 181 -10.57 -8.03 -17.08
C GLN A 181 -11.38 -7.36 -15.96
N ILE A 182 -11.51 -8.02 -14.81
CA ILE A 182 -12.34 -7.57 -13.68
C ILE A 182 -11.83 -6.24 -13.11
N ARG A 183 -10.52 -6.06 -13.00
CA ARG A 183 -9.89 -4.83 -12.48
C ARG A 183 -10.13 -3.61 -13.37
N HIS A 184 -10.50 -3.81 -14.64
CA HIS A 184 -10.81 -2.75 -15.60
C HIS A 184 -12.31 -2.53 -15.80
N LEU A 185 -13.17 -3.27 -15.07
CA LEU A 185 -14.60 -3.03 -15.07
C LEU A 185 -14.92 -1.65 -14.51
N ASN A 186 -15.96 -1.03 -15.07
CA ASN A 186 -16.49 0.19 -14.50
C ASN A 186 -17.21 -0.09 -13.16
N PRO A 187 -17.47 0.94 -12.34
CA PRO A 187 -18.11 0.77 -11.03
C PRO A 187 -19.47 0.06 -11.06
N GLU A 188 -20.27 0.20 -12.12
CA GLU A 188 -21.56 -0.47 -12.24
C GLU A 188 -21.38 -1.98 -12.48
N GLN A 189 -20.47 -2.34 -13.39
CA GLN A 189 -20.16 -3.74 -13.73
C GLN A 189 -19.62 -4.50 -12.52
N ILE A 190 -18.68 -3.92 -11.78
CA ILE A 190 -18.12 -4.58 -10.58
C ILE A 190 -19.17 -4.68 -9.46
N ASN A 191 -20.06 -3.69 -9.28
CA ASN A 191 -21.16 -3.79 -8.33
C ASN A 191 -22.15 -4.92 -8.70
N ASN A 192 -22.44 -5.09 -9.99
CA ASN A 192 -23.25 -6.21 -10.46
C ASN A 192 -22.56 -7.55 -10.15
N LEU A 193 -21.25 -7.66 -10.39
CA LEU A 193 -20.48 -8.84 -10.05
C LEU A 193 -20.47 -9.11 -8.54
N ILE A 194 -20.28 -8.08 -7.71
CA ILE A 194 -20.36 -8.18 -6.24
C ILE A 194 -21.73 -8.73 -5.80
N ALA A 195 -22.82 -8.23 -6.38
CA ALA A 195 -24.16 -8.70 -6.06
C ALA A 195 -24.36 -10.18 -6.43
N LEU A 196 -23.81 -10.63 -7.56
CA LEU A 196 -23.82 -12.03 -7.99
C LEU A 196 -23.02 -12.92 -7.03
N VAL A 197 -21.84 -12.47 -6.59
CA VAL A 197 -21.03 -13.16 -5.59
C VAL A 197 -21.78 -13.27 -4.26
N GLN A 198 -22.37 -12.18 -3.77
CA GLN A 198 -23.16 -12.16 -2.53
C GLN A 198 -24.43 -13.02 -2.59
N ALA A 199 -25.02 -13.20 -3.77
CA ALA A 199 -26.14 -14.11 -3.96
C ALA A 199 -25.71 -15.59 -3.96
N HIS A 200 -24.44 -15.87 -4.24
CA HIS A 200 -23.90 -17.21 -4.34
C HIS A 200 -23.35 -17.73 -3.00
N TYR A 201 -22.54 -16.92 -2.32
CA TYR A 201 -21.92 -17.29 -1.05
C TYR A 201 -22.76 -16.85 0.14
N LEU A 202 -22.69 -17.60 1.24
CA LEU A 202 -23.27 -17.17 2.50
C LEU A 202 -22.49 -15.96 3.05
N PRO A 203 -23.14 -15.03 3.78
CA PRO A 203 -22.44 -13.89 4.38
C PRO A 203 -21.28 -14.27 5.32
N SER A 204 -21.30 -15.47 5.90
CA SER A 204 -20.22 -16.00 6.74
C SER A 204 -18.99 -16.50 5.95
N GLU A 205 -19.14 -16.71 4.64
CA GLU A 205 -18.06 -17.16 3.75
C GLU A 205 -17.32 -15.99 3.10
N LEU A 206 -17.92 -14.81 3.12
CA LEU A 206 -17.33 -13.57 2.64
C LEU A 206 -16.73 -12.79 3.81
N SER A 207 -15.60 -12.13 3.57
CA SER A 207 -15.07 -11.18 4.53
C SER A 207 -16.00 -9.98 4.65
N THR A 208 -15.94 -9.28 5.78
CA THR A 208 -16.76 -8.08 6.01
C THR A 208 -16.38 -6.90 5.12
N SER A 209 -15.27 -7.00 4.38
CA SER A 209 -14.78 -6.04 3.39
C SER A 209 -15.19 -6.36 1.96
N PHE A 210 -15.68 -7.57 1.69
CA PHE A 210 -16.06 -7.92 0.33
C PHE A 210 -17.17 -7.02 -0.18
N GLY A 211 -16.92 -6.36 -1.32
CA GLY A 211 -17.86 -5.43 -1.92
C GLY A 211 -17.94 -4.07 -1.21
N GLN A 212 -17.07 -3.82 -0.23
CA GLN A 212 -17.00 -2.53 0.40
C GLN A 212 -16.34 -1.51 -0.52
N THR A 213 -17.09 -0.45 -0.82
CA THR A 213 -16.56 0.70 -1.55
C THR A 213 -15.57 1.48 -0.69
N LEU A 214 -14.42 1.80 -1.29
CA LEU A 214 -13.43 2.69 -0.71
C LEU A 214 -13.94 4.14 -0.83
N PRO A 215 -13.73 4.97 0.20
CA PRO A 215 -14.08 6.39 0.12
C PRO A 215 -13.29 7.08 -0.99
N GLY A 216 -13.92 8.03 -1.68
CA GLY A 216 -13.22 8.94 -2.60
C GLY A 216 -12.38 10.01 -1.89
N LYS A 217 -12.07 9.82 -0.60
CA LYS A 217 -11.32 10.72 0.29
C LYS A 217 -10.47 9.89 1.25
N SER A 218 -9.30 10.40 1.61
CA SER A 218 -8.45 9.76 2.63
C SER A 218 -9.08 9.91 4.02
N LEU A 219 -9.09 8.84 4.81
CA LEU A 219 -9.67 8.82 6.16
C LEU A 219 -8.59 8.90 7.23
N VAL A 220 -8.84 9.73 8.25
CA VAL A 220 -7.97 9.86 9.42
C VAL A 220 -8.73 9.48 10.67
N CYS A 221 -8.16 8.59 11.47
CA CYS A 221 -8.74 8.13 12.74
C CYS A 221 -7.93 8.66 13.93
N LEU A 222 -8.51 9.60 14.70
CA LEU A 222 -7.84 10.25 15.84
C LEU A 222 -7.88 9.41 17.13
N ASN A 223 -7.01 8.42 17.25
CA ASN A 223 -7.01 7.46 18.36
C ASN A 223 -6.32 8.01 19.62
N THR A 224 -7.12 8.28 20.66
CA THR A 224 -6.64 8.72 21.98
C THR A 224 -6.15 7.57 22.87
N ALA A 225 -6.37 6.31 22.48
CA ALA A 225 -6.15 5.11 23.28
C ALA A 225 -4.97 4.23 22.80
N PHE A 226 -4.11 4.73 21.90
CA PHE A 226 -2.84 4.05 21.60
C PHE A 226 -2.00 3.94 22.87
N ASN A 227 -2.02 2.74 23.48
CA ASN A 227 -1.33 2.44 24.73
C ASN A 227 0.16 2.14 24.54
N ASN A 228 0.63 2.02 23.30
CA ASN A 228 2.06 1.88 23.01
C ASN A 228 2.68 3.28 22.85
N SER A 229 3.56 3.65 23.78
CA SER A 229 4.29 4.93 23.75
C SER A 229 5.12 5.11 22.48
N ASN A 230 5.49 4.03 21.81
CA ASN A 230 6.41 4.02 20.68
C ASN A 230 5.70 4.07 19.32
N LEU A 231 4.37 4.13 19.26
CA LEU A 231 3.64 4.21 18.00
C LEU A 231 3.01 5.59 17.89
N TRP A 232 3.14 6.24 16.74
CA TRP A 232 2.51 7.54 16.49
C TRP A 232 1.32 7.44 15.54
N ALA A 233 1.50 6.78 14.40
CA ALA A 233 0.44 6.52 13.44
C ALA A 233 0.63 5.16 12.75
N THR A 234 -0.38 4.76 11.97
CA THR A 234 -0.37 3.52 11.18
C THR A 234 -1.25 3.70 9.95
N GLY A 235 -0.63 3.61 8.78
CA GLY A 235 -1.27 3.58 7.48
C GLY A 235 -2.09 2.31 7.29
N ASN A 236 -3.15 2.45 6.52
CA ASN A 236 -4.16 1.43 6.31
C ASN A 236 -4.84 1.64 4.94
N LEU A 237 -5.72 0.74 4.51
CA LEU A 237 -6.27 0.74 3.14
C LEU A 237 -6.98 2.03 2.72
N VAL A 238 -7.55 2.78 3.67
CA VAL A 238 -8.34 4.00 3.38
C VAL A 238 -7.71 5.29 3.87
N GLY A 239 -6.55 5.21 4.52
CA GLY A 239 -5.84 6.35 5.09
C GLY A 239 -5.03 5.89 6.29
N TYR A 240 -5.17 6.52 7.46
CA TYR A 240 -4.36 6.17 8.62
C TYR A 240 -5.05 6.42 9.96
N THR A 241 -4.54 5.75 10.99
CA THR A 241 -4.92 5.99 12.38
C THR A 241 -3.75 6.68 13.07
N ALA A 242 -3.99 7.77 13.81
CA ALA A 242 -2.94 8.54 14.45
C ALA A 242 -3.28 8.94 15.89
N ARG A 243 -2.23 9.14 16.69
CA ARG A 243 -2.32 9.67 18.05
C ARG A 243 -2.48 11.18 18.03
N THR A 244 -3.23 11.67 19.01
CA THR A 244 -3.64 13.07 19.09
C THR A 244 -2.66 13.97 19.85
N ASN A 245 -1.66 13.39 20.52
CA ASN A 245 -0.77 14.09 21.44
C ASN A 245 0.49 14.68 20.80
N ASP A 246 0.66 14.56 19.48
CA ASP A 246 1.73 15.25 18.75
C ASP A 246 1.23 16.54 18.14
N SER A 247 2.05 17.58 18.25
CA SER A 247 1.78 18.93 17.78
C SER A 247 2.92 19.49 16.92
N ARG A 248 3.97 18.71 16.66
CA ARG A 248 5.09 19.14 15.83
C ARG A 248 4.63 19.30 14.38
N PRO A 249 4.90 20.44 13.72
CA PRO A 249 4.57 20.59 12.31
C PRO A 249 5.21 19.54 11.40
N SER A 250 6.40 19.06 11.74
CA SER A 250 7.11 18.06 10.94
C SER A 250 6.45 16.67 10.95
N SER A 251 5.49 16.42 11.86
CA SER A 251 4.67 15.20 11.85
C SER A 251 3.83 15.05 10.57
N ALA A 252 3.68 16.11 9.77
CA ALA A 252 3.10 16.02 8.43
C ALA A 252 3.90 15.13 7.46
N TYR A 253 5.24 15.05 7.63
CA TYR A 253 6.05 14.09 6.88
C TYR A 253 5.69 12.66 7.30
N ILE A 254 5.51 12.40 8.59
CA ILE A 254 5.05 11.08 9.06
C ILE A 254 3.67 10.76 8.50
N VAL A 255 2.75 11.72 8.38
CA VAL A 255 1.47 11.50 7.68
C VAL A 255 1.70 11.06 6.23
N THR A 256 2.67 11.65 5.53
CA THR A 256 3.03 11.25 4.15
C THR A 256 3.53 9.81 4.10
N HIS A 257 4.36 9.41 5.07
CA HIS A 257 4.82 8.02 5.23
C HIS A 257 3.63 7.06 5.36
N GLU A 258 2.68 7.36 6.25
CA GLU A 258 1.52 6.48 6.45
C GLU A 258 0.59 6.44 5.23
N LEU A 259 0.45 7.54 4.50
CA LEU A 259 -0.30 7.56 3.23
C LEU A 259 0.38 6.74 2.13
N MET A 260 1.71 6.61 2.16
CA MET A 260 2.40 5.67 1.28
C MET A 260 2.00 4.22 1.61
N HIS A 261 1.84 3.86 2.89
CA HIS A 261 1.30 2.55 3.24
C HIS A 261 -0.16 2.36 2.78
N THR A 262 -0.98 3.41 2.80
CA THR A 262 -2.31 3.38 2.15
C THR A 262 -2.19 3.04 0.68
N LEU A 263 -1.28 3.68 -0.04
CA LEU A 263 -1.04 3.39 -1.46
C LEU A 263 -0.57 1.94 -1.66
N GLN A 264 0.36 1.45 -0.84
CA GLN A 264 0.83 0.06 -0.90
C GLN A 264 -0.31 -0.94 -0.69
N HIS A 265 -1.21 -0.70 0.27
CA HIS A 265 -2.40 -1.54 0.50
C HIS A 265 -3.37 -1.58 -0.69
N GLN A 266 -3.32 -0.59 -1.59
CA GLN A 266 -4.14 -0.61 -2.80
C GLN A 266 -3.52 -1.47 -3.92
N TYR A 267 -2.21 -1.69 -3.87
CA TYR A 267 -1.49 -2.57 -4.80
C TYR A 267 -1.26 -3.98 -4.25
N LEU A 268 -1.26 -4.14 -2.93
CA LEU A 268 -0.91 -5.38 -2.24
C LEU A 268 -2.09 -5.88 -1.41
N THR A 269 -2.33 -7.19 -1.44
CA THR A 269 -3.33 -7.82 -0.56
C THR A 269 -2.82 -7.91 0.87
N TYR A 270 -1.51 -8.16 0.99
CA TYR A 270 -0.78 -8.20 2.25
C TYR A 270 0.53 -7.44 2.04
N LEU A 271 0.87 -6.56 2.97
CA LEU A 271 2.13 -5.81 2.91
C LEU A 271 3.36 -6.73 2.98
N SER A 272 3.21 -7.94 3.54
CA SER A 272 4.21 -9.01 3.51
C SER A 272 4.49 -9.60 2.12
N GLN A 273 3.78 -9.19 1.07
CA GLN A 273 4.12 -9.56 -0.30
C GLN A 273 5.42 -8.91 -0.78
N VAL A 274 5.86 -7.84 -0.13
CA VAL A 274 7.15 -7.19 -0.38
C VAL A 274 8.02 -7.27 0.86
N ASP A 275 9.32 -7.18 0.66
CA ASP A 275 10.24 -7.12 1.79
C ASP A 275 10.04 -5.83 2.59
N ARG A 276 10.25 -5.92 3.90
CA ARG A 276 10.08 -4.78 4.79
C ARG A 276 10.96 -3.58 4.43
N TRP A 277 12.23 -3.79 4.09
CA TRP A 277 13.11 -2.69 3.70
C TRP A 277 12.56 -1.88 2.51
N PHE A 278 11.85 -2.53 1.59
CA PHE A 278 11.22 -1.85 0.46
C PHE A 278 9.94 -1.14 0.90
N LEU A 279 9.12 -1.79 1.73
CA LEU A 279 7.90 -1.20 2.29
C LEU A 279 8.19 0.10 3.04
N GLU A 280 9.06 0.03 4.03
CA GLU A 280 9.41 1.16 4.89
C GLU A 280 10.28 2.16 4.13
N GLY A 281 11.23 1.69 3.33
CA GLY A 281 12.12 2.55 2.54
C GLY A 281 11.38 3.39 1.51
N SER A 282 10.31 2.86 0.90
CA SER A 282 9.46 3.62 -0.01
C SER A 282 8.57 4.64 0.69
N ALA A 283 8.11 4.35 1.91
CA ALA A 283 7.41 5.32 2.74
C ALA A 283 8.33 6.44 3.21
N GLU A 284 9.57 6.13 3.60
CA GLU A 284 10.61 7.12 3.88
C GLU A 284 10.95 7.98 2.65
N TYR A 285 11.07 7.36 1.48
CA TYR A 285 11.31 8.08 0.22
C TYR A 285 10.16 9.03 -0.11
N ALA A 286 8.91 8.60 0.10
CA ALA A 286 7.72 9.39 -0.16
C ALA A 286 7.64 10.66 0.71
N MET A 287 8.23 10.66 1.91
CA MET A 287 8.36 11.88 2.72
C MET A 287 9.28 12.93 2.10
N GLY A 288 10.06 12.57 1.08
CA GLY A 288 11.03 13.44 0.42
C GLY A 288 12.37 13.55 1.15
N HIS A 289 12.58 12.76 2.19
CA HIS A 289 13.85 12.66 2.87
C HIS A 289 14.71 11.59 2.20
N ILE A 290 15.95 11.96 1.89
CA ILE A 290 16.99 11.01 1.49
C ILE A 290 18.06 11.03 2.58
N ALA A 291 18.14 9.96 3.36
CA ALA A 291 19.23 9.76 4.30
C ALA A 291 20.56 9.78 3.55
N SER A 292 21.61 10.35 4.18
CA SER A 292 22.89 10.55 3.50
C SER A 292 23.44 9.23 2.95
N PRO A 293 23.57 9.07 1.61
CA PRO A 293 24.04 7.82 1.02
C PRO A 293 25.44 7.43 1.51
N SER A 294 26.26 8.41 1.94
CA SER A 294 27.58 8.18 2.53
C SER A 294 27.57 7.25 3.76
N ASN A 295 26.42 7.11 4.42
CA ASN A 295 26.28 6.26 5.60
C ASN A 295 25.87 4.83 5.26
N HIS A 296 25.73 4.47 3.98
CA HIS A 296 25.26 3.15 3.55
C HIS A 296 26.07 1.98 4.12
N ASN A 297 27.37 2.17 4.42
CA ASN A 297 28.25 1.14 4.98
C ASN A 297 28.03 0.88 6.48
N GLN A 298 27.25 1.72 7.19
CA GLN A 298 26.98 1.55 8.62
C GLN A 298 25.97 0.42 8.88
N ARG A 299 25.18 0.04 7.87
CA ARG A 299 24.20 -1.03 7.98
C ARG A 299 23.78 -1.55 6.61
N TYR A 300 23.51 -2.85 6.55
CA TYR A 300 22.97 -3.52 5.40
C TYR A 300 21.43 -3.60 5.52
N PRO A 301 20.65 -2.99 4.60
CA PRO A 301 19.19 -2.86 4.74
C PRO A 301 18.44 -4.19 4.54
N LEU A 302 19.05 -5.14 3.84
CA LEU A 302 18.42 -6.42 3.49
C LEU A 302 18.52 -7.47 4.61
N ASP A 303 19.19 -7.16 5.73
CA ASP A 303 19.24 -8.04 6.92
C ASP A 303 17.92 -8.07 7.70
N ASP A 304 17.05 -7.07 7.55
CA ASP A 304 15.73 -6.98 8.21
C ASP A 304 14.62 -7.44 7.27
N LYS A 305 14.59 -8.74 6.99
CA LYS A 305 13.58 -9.29 6.07
C LYS A 305 12.18 -9.33 6.70
N TRP A 306 12.07 -9.46 8.05
CA TRP A 306 10.78 -9.74 8.70
C TRP A 306 10.56 -9.20 10.12
N GLU A 307 11.58 -8.99 10.97
CA GLU A 307 11.39 -8.61 12.38
C GLU A 307 12.30 -7.45 12.80
N SER A 308 11.72 -6.49 13.54
CA SER A 308 12.34 -5.24 14.03
C SER A 308 13.45 -5.45 15.08
N THR A 309 14.39 -6.32 14.81
CA THR A 309 15.60 -6.45 15.63
C THR A 309 16.46 -5.18 15.55
N LEU A 310 16.15 -4.26 14.62
CA LEU A 310 17.08 -3.23 14.16
C LEU A 310 16.72 -1.76 14.56
N GLY A 311 15.52 -1.49 15.09
CA GLY A 311 15.13 -0.17 15.61
C GLY A 311 15.06 0.97 14.56
N ALA A 312 14.88 2.22 15.01
CA ALA A 312 14.65 3.40 14.16
C ALA A 312 15.80 3.73 13.18
N VAL A 313 17.03 3.27 13.46
CA VAL A 313 18.20 3.50 12.60
C VAL A 313 18.04 2.79 11.24
N ALA A 314 17.28 1.70 11.17
CA ALA A 314 17.14 0.93 9.94
C ALA A 314 16.39 1.67 8.82
N TYR A 315 15.43 2.54 9.18
CA TYR A 315 14.64 3.34 8.23
C TYR A 315 15.50 4.20 7.31
N GLY A 316 16.54 4.84 7.85
CA GLY A 316 17.49 5.61 7.03
C GLY A 316 18.22 4.75 6.00
N HIS A 317 18.54 3.49 6.33
CA HIS A 317 19.21 2.59 5.38
C HIS A 317 18.25 2.02 4.34
N TYR A 318 17.00 1.74 4.73
CA TYR A 318 15.93 1.38 3.79
C TYR A 318 15.70 2.48 2.77
N ASN A 319 15.65 3.73 3.26
CA ASN A 319 15.52 4.90 2.43
C ASN A 319 16.70 5.07 1.46
N ILE A 320 17.96 4.84 1.87
CA ILE A 320 19.12 4.87 0.97
C ILE A 320 18.95 3.85 -0.16
N ALA A 321 18.57 2.60 0.18
CA ALA A 321 18.38 1.54 -0.80
C ALA A 321 17.30 1.88 -1.83
N VAL A 322 16.14 2.33 -1.36
CA VAL A 322 15.03 2.70 -2.25
C VAL A 322 15.34 3.96 -3.06
N SER A 323 16.02 4.95 -2.46
CA SER A 323 16.45 6.17 -3.16
C SER A 323 17.43 5.86 -4.30
N TYR A 324 18.35 4.91 -4.09
CA TYR A 324 19.22 4.41 -5.16
C TYR A 324 18.40 3.82 -6.30
N LEU A 325 17.45 2.95 -5.99
CA LEU A 325 16.63 2.27 -7.01
C LEU A 325 15.75 3.27 -7.78
N GLU A 326 15.17 4.26 -7.12
CA GLU A 326 14.44 5.34 -7.80
C GLU A 326 15.35 6.22 -8.65
N ALA A 327 16.58 6.50 -8.20
CA ALA A 327 17.52 7.30 -8.96
C ALA A 327 18.03 6.60 -10.23
N THR A 328 18.28 5.29 -10.18
CA THR A 328 18.76 4.50 -11.33
C THR A 328 17.62 3.95 -12.21
N SER A 329 16.43 3.81 -11.63
CA SER A 329 15.21 3.36 -12.29
C SER A 329 14.02 4.26 -11.93
N PRO A 330 13.85 5.43 -12.58
CA PRO A 330 12.77 6.34 -12.25
C PRO A 330 11.38 5.68 -12.28
N GLY A 331 10.62 5.82 -11.19
CA GLY A 331 9.32 5.20 -10.97
C GLY A 331 9.41 3.74 -10.49
N PHE A 332 10.58 3.29 -10.02
CA PHE A 332 10.83 1.93 -9.58
C PHE A 332 9.78 1.40 -8.61
N ILE A 333 9.50 2.14 -7.53
CA ILE A 333 8.60 1.76 -6.44
C ILE A 333 7.21 1.47 -7.00
N ILE A 334 6.63 2.43 -7.74
CA ILE A 334 5.27 2.29 -8.28
C ILE A 334 5.21 1.19 -9.34
N ASN A 335 6.23 1.05 -10.18
CA ASN A 335 6.29 -0.01 -11.18
C ASN A 335 6.37 -1.40 -10.54
N VAL A 336 7.12 -1.56 -9.45
CA VAL A 336 7.19 -2.81 -8.68
C VAL A 336 5.84 -3.12 -8.04
N LEU A 337 5.23 -2.16 -7.32
CA LEU A 337 3.93 -2.35 -6.69
C LEU A 337 2.84 -2.69 -7.72
N LYS A 338 2.81 -1.97 -8.85
CA LYS A 338 1.89 -2.23 -9.94
C LYS A 338 2.11 -3.62 -10.55
N HIS A 339 3.36 -4.03 -10.76
CA HIS A 339 3.67 -5.35 -11.29
C HIS A 339 3.19 -6.46 -10.37
N ILE A 340 3.35 -6.31 -9.05
CA ILE A 340 2.81 -7.28 -8.09
C ILE A 340 1.28 -7.28 -8.13
N ALA A 341 0.64 -6.12 -8.15
CA ALA A 341 -0.82 -6.03 -8.28
C ALA A 341 -1.34 -6.67 -9.57
N ASP A 342 -0.59 -6.56 -10.67
CA ASP A 342 -0.99 -7.09 -11.97
C ASP A 342 -0.65 -8.58 -12.13
N ASN A 343 0.39 -9.08 -11.45
CA ASN A 343 0.96 -10.42 -11.71
C ASN A 343 1.07 -11.33 -10.47
N GLY A 344 1.36 -10.77 -9.30
CA GLY A 344 1.69 -11.51 -8.06
C GLY A 344 0.52 -11.82 -7.14
N VAL A 345 -0.72 -11.50 -7.53
CA VAL A 345 -1.86 -11.66 -6.63
C VAL A 345 -2.35 -13.12 -6.51
N TYR A 346 -1.92 -14.01 -7.41
CA TYR A 346 -2.40 -15.39 -7.48
C TYR A 346 -1.64 -16.40 -6.62
N HIS A 347 -0.42 -16.05 -6.18
CA HIS A 347 0.41 -16.97 -5.42
C HIS A 347 0.07 -17.02 -3.92
N ILE A 348 -0.91 -16.24 -3.47
CA ILE A 348 -1.41 -16.22 -2.09
C ILE A 348 -2.60 -17.18 -1.89
N VAL A 349 -3.29 -17.54 -2.96
CA VAL A 349 -4.56 -18.29 -2.88
C VAL A 349 -4.35 -19.80 -2.87
N ASP A 350 -3.16 -20.30 -3.26
CA ASP A 350 -2.93 -21.75 -3.39
C ASP A 350 -1.62 -22.23 -2.73
N TYR A 351 -1.61 -22.23 -1.40
CA TYR A 351 -0.51 -22.76 -0.58
C TYR A 351 -0.21 -24.25 -0.83
N ALA A 352 -1.18 -25.00 -1.37
CA ALA A 352 -1.02 -26.42 -1.63
C ALA A 352 -0.28 -26.69 -2.96
N GLU A 353 -0.42 -25.79 -3.94
CA GLU A 353 0.20 -25.92 -5.26
C GLU A 353 1.63 -25.33 -5.35
N TYR A 354 2.01 -24.37 -4.50
CA TYR A 354 3.30 -23.67 -4.60
C TYR A 354 4.09 -23.63 -3.28
N PRO A 355 4.87 -24.68 -2.94
CA PRO A 355 5.63 -24.76 -1.68
C PRO A 355 6.72 -23.69 -1.52
N GLU A 356 7.12 -22.99 -2.59
CA GLU A 356 8.03 -21.84 -2.57
C GLU A 356 7.40 -20.58 -1.94
N TYR A 357 6.07 -20.52 -1.79
CA TYR A 357 5.35 -19.46 -1.07
C TYR A 357 5.01 -19.88 0.37
N GLN A 358 5.63 -20.94 0.90
CA GLN A 358 5.61 -21.22 2.33
C GLN A 358 6.37 -20.11 3.07
N TYR A 359 5.63 -19.14 3.59
CA TYR A 359 6.12 -18.00 4.38
C TYR A 359 6.92 -18.38 5.64
N ASP A 360 7.00 -19.67 5.95
CA ASP A 360 7.81 -20.24 7.04
C ASP A 360 9.27 -20.58 6.61
N ARG A 361 9.64 -20.36 5.34
CA ARG A 361 11.06 -20.41 4.91
C ARG A 361 11.74 -19.08 5.19
N ILE A 362 12.11 -18.92 6.46
CA ILE A 362 13.03 -17.93 7.00
C ILE A 362 14.16 -17.65 5.97
N ASN A 363 14.20 -16.44 5.40
CA ASN A 363 15.26 -15.81 4.58
C ASN A 363 15.07 -15.67 3.05
N GLN A 364 13.93 -16.05 2.44
CA GLN A 364 13.71 -15.76 1.01
C GLN A 364 12.61 -14.69 0.79
N PRO A 365 12.92 -13.61 0.03
CA PRO A 365 11.93 -12.64 -0.46
C PRO A 365 10.84 -13.34 -1.26
N ASN A 366 9.64 -12.77 -1.21
CA ASN A 366 8.51 -13.23 -2.03
C ASN A 366 8.93 -13.29 -3.52
N PRO A 367 8.72 -14.43 -4.22
CA PRO A 367 9.06 -14.56 -5.64
C PRO A 367 8.44 -13.47 -6.53
N ASP A 368 7.23 -13.00 -6.24
CA ASP A 368 6.58 -11.92 -6.99
C ASP A 368 7.32 -10.61 -6.83
N PHE A 369 7.79 -10.30 -5.62
CA PHE A 369 8.62 -9.13 -5.37
C PHE A 369 9.96 -9.25 -6.09
N ARG A 370 10.61 -10.42 -6.08
CA ARG A 370 11.86 -10.65 -6.84
C ARG A 370 11.67 -10.47 -8.34
N ASN A 371 10.59 -11.02 -8.88
CA ASN A 371 10.27 -10.91 -10.30
C ASN A 371 10.00 -9.46 -10.69
N ALA A 372 9.22 -8.74 -9.88
CA ALA A 372 8.98 -7.32 -10.06
C ALA A 372 10.27 -6.50 -9.96
N PHE A 373 11.12 -6.76 -8.97
CA PHE A 373 12.41 -6.12 -8.81
C PHE A 373 13.27 -6.31 -10.07
N ASN A 374 13.45 -7.55 -10.51
CA ASN A 374 14.27 -7.90 -11.67
C ASN A 374 13.76 -7.26 -12.98
N ALA A 375 12.46 -6.99 -13.07
CA ALA A 375 11.87 -6.36 -14.24
C ALA A 375 12.19 -4.87 -14.37
N TYR A 376 12.44 -4.16 -13.25
CA TYR A 376 12.57 -2.70 -13.25
C TYR A 376 13.89 -2.17 -12.69
N ALA A 377 14.59 -2.91 -11.84
CA ALA A 377 15.82 -2.44 -11.22
C ALA A 377 16.95 -2.33 -12.25
N LYS A 378 17.70 -1.23 -12.15
CA LYS A 378 18.85 -0.95 -13.01
C LYS A 378 20.06 -0.55 -12.19
N ARG A 379 21.23 -0.84 -12.76
CA ARG A 379 22.54 -0.32 -12.33
C ARG A 379 22.67 1.15 -12.72
N PRO A 380 23.65 1.89 -12.18
CA PRO A 380 23.85 3.30 -12.51
C PRO A 380 24.17 3.55 -14.00
N ASP A 381 24.74 2.55 -14.68
CA ASP A 381 24.99 2.58 -16.13
C ASP A 381 23.74 2.26 -16.99
N GLY A 382 22.59 2.02 -16.35
CA GLY A 382 21.32 1.70 -16.98
C GLY A 382 21.12 0.23 -17.35
N SER A 383 22.11 -0.64 -17.13
CA SER A 383 21.96 -2.09 -17.35
C SER A 383 21.06 -2.73 -16.30
N ALA A 384 20.51 -3.90 -16.61
CA ALA A 384 19.58 -4.61 -15.71
C ALA A 384 20.28 -5.03 -14.41
N LEU A 385 19.56 -4.94 -13.30
CA LEU A 385 20.01 -5.36 -11.98
C LEU A 385 19.06 -6.42 -11.45
N THR A 386 19.58 -7.60 -11.14
CA THR A 386 18.77 -8.62 -10.46
C THR A 386 18.75 -8.37 -8.96
N TYR A 387 17.72 -8.88 -8.28
CA TYR A 387 17.61 -8.83 -6.81
C TYR A 387 18.82 -9.51 -6.15
N GLN A 388 19.29 -10.63 -6.71
CA GLN A 388 20.46 -11.34 -6.19
C GLN A 388 21.75 -10.52 -6.32
N ASP A 389 21.92 -9.84 -7.45
CA ASP A 389 23.05 -8.92 -7.64
C ASP A 389 22.93 -7.73 -6.68
N PHE A 390 21.73 -7.16 -6.52
CA PHE A 390 21.52 -6.06 -5.57
C PHE A 390 21.84 -6.47 -4.13
N GLU A 391 21.43 -7.67 -3.73
CA GLU A 391 21.76 -8.24 -2.43
C GLU A 391 23.28 -8.39 -2.30
N SER A 392 23.94 -9.10 -3.20
CA SER A 392 25.38 -9.35 -3.09
C SER A 392 26.27 -8.10 -3.27
N GLU A 393 25.82 -7.09 -4.01
CA GLU A 393 26.64 -5.93 -4.41
C GLU A 393 26.19 -4.60 -3.78
N TYR A 394 25.19 -4.57 -2.89
CA TYR A 394 24.55 -3.35 -2.38
C TYR A 394 25.53 -2.19 -2.11
N HIS A 395 26.52 -2.40 -1.24
CA HIS A 395 27.43 -1.30 -0.85
C HIS A 395 28.22 -0.76 -2.05
N GLN A 396 28.69 -1.65 -2.93
CA GLN A 396 29.41 -1.26 -4.14
C GLN A 396 28.51 -0.47 -5.11
N LEU A 397 27.25 -0.85 -5.23
CA LEU A 397 26.27 -0.14 -6.06
C LEU A 397 26.00 1.28 -5.52
N ILE A 398 25.88 1.43 -4.20
CA ILE A 398 25.73 2.74 -3.57
C ILE A 398 26.99 3.60 -3.74
N ASP A 399 28.20 3.03 -3.56
CA ASP A 399 29.46 3.74 -3.81
C ASP A 399 29.56 4.26 -5.26
N GLN A 400 29.15 3.43 -6.24
CA GLN A 400 29.11 3.83 -7.65
C GLN A 400 28.10 4.95 -7.89
N TRP A 401 26.90 4.85 -7.30
CA TRP A 401 25.89 5.90 -7.40
C TRP A 401 26.38 7.22 -6.79
N ILE A 402 27.07 7.17 -5.65
CA ILE A 402 27.65 8.36 -5.01
C ILE A 402 28.72 8.99 -5.92
N ALA A 403 29.62 8.17 -6.48
CA ALA A 403 30.69 8.65 -7.35
C ALA A 403 30.18 9.27 -8.66
N GLN A 404 29.04 8.79 -9.17
CA GLN A 404 28.44 9.26 -10.41
C GLN A 404 27.48 10.44 -10.22
N THR A 405 26.97 10.65 -9.00
CA THR A 405 26.07 11.76 -8.69
C THR A 405 26.87 13.04 -8.43
N PRO A 406 26.74 14.10 -9.26
CA PRO A 406 27.39 15.37 -9.01
C PRO A 406 27.01 15.90 -7.62
N SER A 407 27.99 16.38 -6.86
CA SER A 407 27.82 16.92 -5.51
C SER A 407 26.83 18.10 -5.40
N SER A 408 26.46 18.72 -6.53
CA SER A 408 25.41 19.74 -6.62
C SER A 408 23.97 19.19 -6.61
N LEU A 409 23.76 17.91 -6.92
CA LEU A 409 22.45 17.24 -6.84
C LEU A 409 22.20 16.65 -5.45
N MET A 410 23.25 16.17 -4.76
CA MET A 410 23.15 15.69 -3.38
C MET A 410 22.83 16.79 -2.35
N ARG A 411 23.07 18.07 -2.68
CA ARG A 411 22.71 19.23 -1.84
C ARG A 411 21.33 19.83 -2.16
N LYS A 412 20.61 19.32 -3.15
CA LYS A 412 19.34 19.90 -3.64
C LYS A 412 18.09 19.14 -3.16
N SER A 413 18.04 18.68 -1.92
CA SER A 413 16.79 18.20 -1.31
C SER A 413 15.78 19.31 -0.94
N THR A 414 15.96 20.54 -1.44
CA THR A 414 15.05 21.67 -1.14
C THR A 414 14.72 22.58 -2.34
N GLN A 415 15.05 22.23 -3.58
CA GLN A 415 14.62 23.04 -4.75
C GLN A 415 13.52 22.36 -5.55
N LYS A 416 12.37 23.05 -5.64
CA LYS A 416 11.22 22.80 -6.52
C LYS A 416 11.62 22.08 -7.81
N LEU A 417 11.19 20.83 -7.93
CA LEU A 417 11.06 20.18 -9.24
C LEU A 417 10.00 20.97 -10.02
N GLU A 418 10.43 21.68 -11.05
CA GLU A 418 9.51 22.24 -12.05
C GLU A 418 8.70 21.09 -12.65
N GLN A 419 7.39 21.18 -12.47
CA GLN A 419 6.37 20.30 -13.04
C GLN A 419 6.53 20.30 -14.57
N LYS A 420 7.10 19.23 -15.12
CA LYS A 420 6.88 18.86 -16.51
C LYS A 420 5.78 17.82 -16.53
N ASP A 421 4.60 18.23 -16.99
CA ASP A 421 3.50 17.33 -17.28
C ASP A 421 3.96 16.23 -18.25
N TRP A 422 3.96 14.98 -17.78
CA TRP A 422 4.26 13.78 -18.56
C TRP A 422 3.01 12.93 -18.83
N PHE A 423 1.86 13.59 -19.05
CA PHE A 423 0.62 12.93 -19.47
C PHE A 423 0.28 13.21 -20.94
N GLU A 424 1.14 12.79 -21.86
CA GLU A 424 0.73 12.45 -23.23
C GLU A 424 1.62 11.35 -23.78
N LEU A 425 1.19 10.09 -23.57
CA LEU A 425 1.51 8.86 -24.32
C LEU A 425 0.60 7.82 -23.63
N GLN A 426 -0.57 7.40 -24.13
CA GLN A 426 -0.83 6.78 -25.42
C GLN A 426 -2.33 6.93 -25.77
N ARG A 427 -2.60 7.22 -27.04
CA ARG A 427 -3.80 6.77 -27.76
C ARG A 427 -3.44 5.49 -28.51
#